data_AF-A0A7C6A6Q9-F1
#
_entry.id   AF-A0A7C6A6Q9-F1
#
_cell.length_a   1.000
_cell.length_b   1.000
_cell.length_c   1.000
_cell.angle_alpha   90.00
_cell.angle_beta   90.00
_cell.angle_gamma   90.00
#
_symmetry.space_group_name_H-M   'P 1'
#
loop_
_entity.id
_entity.type
_entity.pdbx_description
1 polymer ?
#
loop_
_entity_poly.entity_id
_entity_poly.type
_entity_poly.pdbx_seq_one_letter_code
_entity_poly.pdbx_strand_id
1 'polypeptide(L)'
;MYNSIGQLYYYKGKANIAIKFFQMAVEIDKKYDLKNNLAIDYLNLGNAYRVAGDLEKAQEKLKKGLKLALKLKDTHWIAIGYKYLALFYQAKGNFDKSKVFIDKSCELLVAVGELSVKRKIHRRLYLE
;
A
#
# COMPACT_ATOMS: atom_id res chain seq x y z
N MET A 1 10.48 11.92 3.00
CA MET A 1 11.17 11.88 4.32
C MET A 1 10.22 11.44 5.45
N TYR A 2 9.10 12.13 5.66
CA TYR A 2 8.16 11.80 6.76
C TYR A 2 7.55 10.40 6.66
N ASN A 3 7.26 9.90 5.46
CA ASN A 3 6.79 8.52 5.27
C ASN A 3 7.77 7.49 5.88
N SER A 4 9.07 7.61 5.59
CA SER A 4 10.10 6.69 6.09
C SER A 4 10.21 6.74 7.62
N ILE A 5 10.07 7.93 8.22
CA ILE A 5 10.02 8.09 9.68
C ILE A 5 8.76 7.43 10.25
N GLY A 6 7.61 7.60 9.60
CA GLY A 6 6.36 6.93 9.98
C GLY A 6 6.50 5.41 9.96
N GLN A 7 7.14 4.84 8.93
CA GLN A 7 7.42 3.41 8.85
C GLN A 7 8.32 2.93 9.99
N LEU A 8 9.38 3.68 10.33
CA LEU A 8 10.25 3.34 11.46
C LEU A 8 9.47 3.23 12.77
N TYR A 9 8.57 4.17 13.06
CA TYR A 9 7.74 4.12 14.25
C TYR A 9 6.67 3.03 14.20
N TYR A 10 6.13 2.75 13.01
CA TYR A 10 5.19 1.65 12.80
C TYR A 10 5.83 0.30 13.16
N TYR A 11 7.06 0.04 12.68
CA TYR A 11 7.79 -1.20 12.99
C TYR A 11 8.21 -1.31 14.46
N LYS A 12 8.36 -0.17 15.16
CA LYS A 12 8.57 -0.13 16.61
C LYS A 12 7.28 -0.34 17.43
N GLY A 13 6.15 -0.64 16.78
CA GLY A 13 4.84 -0.79 17.43
C GLY A 13 4.22 0.53 17.89
N LYS A 14 4.82 1.68 17.58
CA LYS A 14 4.34 3.01 18.01
C LYS A 14 3.36 3.58 16.99
N ALA A 15 2.20 2.93 16.83
CA ALA A 15 1.21 3.24 15.80
C ALA A 15 0.75 4.70 15.81
N ASN A 16 0.47 5.27 17.00
CA ASN A 16 0.04 6.67 17.12
C ASN A 16 1.10 7.69 16.66
N ILE A 17 2.39 7.38 16.86
CA ILE A 17 3.48 8.22 16.39
C ILE A 17 3.63 8.08 14.86
N ALA A 18 3.51 6.85 14.35
CA ALA A 18 3.55 6.59 12.92
C ALA A 18 2.45 7.35 12.17
N ILE A 19 1.22 7.37 12.71
CA ILE A 19 0.08 8.10 12.16
C ILE A 19 0.41 9.58 11.98
N LYS A 20 0.99 10.24 12.99
CA LYS A 20 1.38 11.66 12.90
C LYS A 20 2.33 11.92 11.74
N PHE A 21 3.37 11.10 11.60
CA PHE A 21 4.35 11.25 10.51
C PHE A 21 3.76 10.93 9.13
N PHE A 22 2.88 9.93 9.03
CA PHE A 22 2.18 9.66 7.77
C PHE A 22 1.20 10.77 7.40
N GLN A 23 0.53 11.43 8.36
CA GLN A 23 -0.31 12.61 8.09
C GLN A 23 0.52 13.77 7.54
N MET A 24 1.67 14.06 8.14
CA MET A 24 2.59 15.09 7.63
C MET A 24 3.08 14.78 6.21
N ALA A 25 3.35 13.50 5.92
CA ALA A 25 3.72 13.05 4.57
C ALA A 25 2.58 13.33 3.58
N VAL A 26 1.34 12.92 3.91
CA VAL A 26 0.14 13.19 3.10
C VAL A 26 -0.02 14.69 2.81
N GLU A 27 0.14 15.55 3.82
CA GLU A 27 -0.02 17.00 3.65
C GLU A 27 0.99 17.58 2.68
N ILE A 28 2.26 17.17 2.79
CA ILE A 28 3.34 17.63 1.91
C ILE A 28 3.15 17.10 0.50
N ASP A 29 2.91 15.80 0.34
CA ASP A 29 2.79 15.20 -0.98
C ASP A 29 1.50 15.66 -1.69
N LYS A 30 0.45 16.02 -0.94
CA LYS A 30 -0.72 16.72 -1.49
C LYS A 30 -0.40 18.15 -1.92
N LYS A 31 0.38 18.89 -1.13
CA LYS A 31 0.79 20.28 -1.44
C LYS A 31 1.58 20.37 -2.74
N TYR A 32 2.43 19.38 -3.02
CA TYR A 32 3.29 19.37 -4.20
C TYR A 32 2.79 18.46 -5.34
N ASP A 33 1.53 18.00 -5.28
CA ASP A 33 0.90 17.08 -6.24
C ASP A 33 1.72 15.81 -6.56
N LEU A 34 2.42 15.28 -5.56
CA LEU A 34 3.26 14.09 -5.67
C LEU A 34 2.39 12.82 -5.57
N LYS A 35 1.58 12.57 -6.60
CA LYS A 35 0.57 11.50 -6.64
C LYS A 35 1.11 10.12 -6.32
N ASN A 36 2.32 9.78 -6.79
CA ASN A 36 2.95 8.49 -6.49
C ASN A 36 3.16 8.33 -4.98
N ASN A 37 3.82 9.30 -4.34
CA ASN A 37 4.07 9.26 -2.91
C ASN A 37 2.76 9.33 -2.10
N LEU A 38 1.82 10.16 -2.54
CA LEU A 38 0.52 10.30 -1.89
C LEU A 38 -0.26 8.97 -1.85
N ALA A 39 -0.12 8.12 -2.86
CA ALA A 39 -0.73 6.78 -2.85
C ALA A 39 -0.13 5.92 -1.72
N ILE A 40 1.19 5.93 -1.61
CA ILE A 40 1.97 5.21 -0.59
C ILE A 40 1.61 5.70 0.81
N ASP A 41 1.59 7.01 1.00
CA ASP A 41 1.27 7.65 2.27
C ASP A 41 -0.12 7.29 2.76
N TYR A 42 -1.12 7.32 1.89
CA TYR A 42 -2.48 6.91 2.25
C TYR A 42 -2.57 5.42 2.62
N LEU A 43 -1.88 4.54 1.89
CA LEU A 43 -1.84 3.11 2.21
C LEU A 43 -1.18 2.85 3.56
N ASN A 44 -0.03 3.49 3.82
CA ASN A 44 0.68 3.38 5.09
C ASN A 44 -0.12 3.96 6.25
N LEU A 45 -0.74 5.13 6.06
CA LEU A 45 -1.60 5.76 7.06
C LEU A 45 -2.81 4.89 7.38
N GLY A 46 -3.48 4.33 6.35
CA GLY A 46 -4.62 3.44 6.54
C GLY A 46 -4.24 2.16 7.29
N ASN A 47 -3.09 1.58 6.98
CA ASN A 47 -2.58 0.42 7.68
C ASN A 47 -2.19 0.75 9.15
N ALA A 48 -1.64 1.93 9.41
CA ALA A 48 -1.34 2.37 10.77
C ALA A 48 -2.62 2.58 11.60
N TYR A 49 -3.67 3.18 11.02
CA TYR A 49 -4.99 3.29 11.68
C TYR A 49 -5.59 1.92 12.01
N ARG A 50 -5.45 0.94 11.11
CA ARG A 50 -5.90 -0.44 11.36
C ARG A 50 -5.22 -1.02 12.60
N VAL A 51 -3.91 -0.85 12.73
CA VAL A 51 -3.14 -1.32 13.90
C VAL A 51 -3.53 -0.56 15.17
N ALA A 52 -3.88 0.72 15.07
CA ALA A 52 -4.37 1.51 16.19
C ALA A 52 -5.85 1.22 16.56
N GLY A 53 -6.55 0.37 15.81
CA GLY A 53 -7.96 0.02 16.05
C GLY A 53 -8.98 1.00 15.45
N ASP A 54 -8.55 2.09 14.82
CA ASP A 54 -9.44 3.05 14.15
C ASP A 54 -9.79 2.54 12.74
N LEU A 55 -10.73 1.58 12.70
CA LEU A 55 -11.10 0.88 11.47
C LEU A 55 -11.81 1.80 10.46
N GLU A 56 -12.50 2.84 10.92
CA GLU A 56 -13.18 3.80 10.04
C GLU A 56 -12.17 4.61 9.23
N LYS A 57 -11.18 5.22 9.92
CA LYS A 57 -10.11 5.95 9.24
C LYS A 57 -9.24 5.02 8.41
N ALA A 58 -8.97 3.81 8.89
CA ALA A 58 -8.24 2.80 8.13
C ALA A 58 -8.89 2.55 6.75
N GLN A 59 -10.20 2.28 6.74
CA GLN A 59 -10.93 2.01 5.50
C GLN A 59 -10.89 3.21 4.54
N GLU A 60 -11.09 4.42 5.06
CA GLU A 60 -11.08 5.64 4.27
C GLU A 60 -9.71 5.85 3.57
N LYS A 61 -8.61 5.75 4.34
CA LYS A 61 -7.26 6.00 3.79
C LYS A 61 -6.81 4.88 2.86
N LEU A 62 -7.08 3.61 3.20
CA LEU A 62 -6.76 2.48 2.32
C LEU A 62 -7.47 2.59 0.96
N LYS A 63 -8.76 2.96 0.94
CA LYS A 63 -9.50 3.19 -0.31
C LYS A 63 -8.93 4.35 -1.13
N LYS A 64 -8.54 5.45 -0.47
CA LYS A 64 -7.90 6.60 -1.15
C LYS A 64 -6.57 6.22 -1.79
N GLY A 65 -5.69 5.55 -1.04
CA GLY A 65 -4.40 5.09 -1.52
C GLY A 65 -4.52 4.12 -2.69
N LEU A 66 -5.38 3.10 -2.56
CA LEU A 66 -5.63 2.13 -3.62
C LEU A 66 -6.22 2.78 -4.87
N LYS A 67 -7.19 3.70 -4.73
CA LYS A 67 -7.77 4.43 -5.87
C LYS A 67 -6.69 5.21 -6.63
N LEU A 68 -5.73 5.79 -5.91
CA LEU A 68 -4.64 6.53 -6.54
C LEU A 68 -3.64 5.59 -7.21
N ALA A 69 -3.25 4.50 -6.55
CA ALA A 69 -2.39 3.47 -7.15
C ALA A 69 -2.98 2.87 -8.44
N LEU A 70 -4.30 2.61 -8.46
CA LEU A 70 -5.03 2.16 -9.65
C LEU A 70 -4.98 3.19 -10.79
N LYS A 71 -5.18 4.48 -10.49
CA LYS A 71 -5.08 5.56 -11.48
C LYS A 71 -3.67 5.67 -12.07
N LEU A 72 -2.65 5.46 -11.22
CA LEU A 72 -1.24 5.50 -11.61
C LEU A 72 -0.77 4.21 -12.29
N LYS A 73 -1.61 3.16 -12.30
CA LYS A 73 -1.27 1.83 -12.79
C LYS A 73 -0.02 1.25 -12.11
N ASP A 74 0.22 1.62 -10.85
CA ASP A 74 1.35 1.12 -10.07
C ASP A 74 0.99 -0.25 -9.49
N THR A 75 1.33 -1.31 -10.23
CA THR A 75 0.96 -2.70 -9.89
C THR A 75 1.49 -3.13 -8.52
N HIS A 76 2.67 -2.64 -8.13
CA HIS A 76 3.26 -2.94 -6.83
C HIS A 76 2.40 -2.37 -5.69
N TRP A 77 2.05 -1.08 -5.77
CA TRP A 77 1.23 -0.45 -4.73
C TRP A 77 -0.24 -0.84 -4.78
N ILE A 78 -0.77 -1.27 -5.94
CA ILE A 78 -2.10 -1.90 -6.02
C ILE A 78 -2.10 -3.21 -5.24
N ALA A 79 -1.10 -4.08 -5.43
CA ALA A 79 -0.99 -5.34 -4.70
C ALA A 79 -0.89 -5.10 -3.18
N ILE A 80 -0.03 -4.16 -2.75
CA ILE A 80 0.07 -3.78 -1.34
C ILE A 80 -1.26 -3.24 -0.80
N GLY A 81 -1.96 -2.41 -1.57
CA GLY A 81 -3.27 -1.89 -1.19
C GLY A 81 -4.31 -2.99 -0.97
N TYR A 82 -4.34 -4.01 -1.84
CA TYR A 82 -5.19 -5.18 -1.64
C TYR A 82 -4.79 -5.99 -0.41
N LYS A 83 -3.49 -6.23 -0.19
CA LYS A 83 -3.01 -6.88 1.04
C LYS A 83 -3.46 -6.14 2.29
N TYR A 84 -3.38 -4.81 2.33
CA TYR A 84 -3.83 -4.04 3.49
C TYR A 84 -5.35 -4.06 3.67
N LEU A 85 -6.13 -4.09 2.59
CA LEU A 85 -7.58 -4.31 2.68
C LEU A 85 -7.92 -5.72 3.19
N ALA A 86 -7.16 -6.75 2.82
CA ALA A 86 -7.33 -8.08 3.39
C ALA A 86 -7.11 -8.07 4.91
N LEU A 87 -5.98 -7.52 5.37
CA LEU A 87 -5.69 -7.37 6.80
C LEU A 87 -6.75 -6.55 7.53
N PHE A 88 -7.32 -5.53 6.88
CA PHE A 88 -8.44 -4.77 7.42
C PHE A 88 -9.70 -5.63 7.60
N TYR A 89 -10.07 -6.44 6.60
CA TYR A 89 -11.23 -7.33 6.73
C TYR A 89 -11.00 -8.45 7.73
N GLN A 90 -9.77 -8.96 7.84
CA GLN A 90 -9.38 -9.89 8.90
C GLN A 90 -9.55 -9.27 10.29
N ALA A 91 -9.14 -8.02 10.48
CA ALA A 91 -9.35 -7.29 11.74
C ALA A 91 -10.84 -7.06 12.06
N LYS A 92 -11.71 -7.05 11.04
CA LYS A 92 -13.18 -7.03 11.20
C LYS A 92 -13.82 -8.42 11.39
N GLY A 93 -13.03 -9.50 11.42
CA GLY A 93 -13.54 -10.88 11.45
C GLY A 93 -14.19 -11.35 10.15
N ASN A 94 -14.07 -10.61 9.04
CA ASN A 94 -14.63 -10.98 7.76
C ASN A 94 -13.58 -11.69 6.89
N PHE A 95 -13.42 -12.99 7.14
CA PHE A 95 -12.40 -13.81 6.47
C PHE A 95 -12.68 -14.03 4.98
N ASP A 96 -13.95 -14.11 4.57
CA ASP A 96 -14.32 -14.29 3.16
C ASP A 96 -13.86 -13.10 2.30
N LYS A 97 -14.17 -11.87 2.75
CA LYS A 97 -13.67 -10.67 2.05
C LYS A 97 -12.16 -10.57 2.13
N SER A 98 -11.56 -10.95 3.26
CA SER A 98 -10.10 -10.99 3.38
C SER A 98 -9.48 -11.87 2.30
N LYS A 99 -9.99 -13.09 2.10
CA LYS A 99 -9.52 -14.03 1.08
C LYS A 99 -9.57 -13.44 -0.32
N VAL A 100 -10.70 -12.82 -0.70
CA VAL A 100 -10.85 -12.15 -2.01
C VAL A 100 -9.76 -11.09 -2.25
N PHE A 101 -9.38 -10.32 -1.23
CA PHE A 101 -8.33 -9.31 -1.37
C PHE A 101 -6.92 -9.90 -1.33
N ILE A 102 -6.70 -11.01 -0.64
CA ILE A 102 -5.44 -11.77 -0.72
C ILE A 102 -5.24 -12.30 -2.14
N ASP A 103 -6.26 -12.93 -2.71
CA ASP A 103 -6.18 -13.52 -4.06
C ASP A 103 -5.83 -12.45 -5.10
N LYS A 104 -6.52 -11.30 -5.07
CA LYS A 104 -6.20 -10.14 -5.92
C LYS A 104 -4.79 -9.60 -5.74
N SER A 105 -4.26 -9.61 -4.50
CA SER A 105 -2.88 -9.20 -4.24
C SER A 105 -1.89 -10.21 -4.83
N CYS A 106 -2.16 -11.51 -4.68
CA CYS A 106 -1.30 -12.58 -5.17
C CYS A 106 -1.25 -12.62 -6.70
N GLU A 107 -2.40 -12.53 -7.37
CA GLU A 107 -2.50 -12.47 -8.84
C GLU A 107 -1.60 -11.38 -9.42
N LEU A 108 -1.61 -10.19 -8.83
CA LEU A 108 -0.77 -9.08 -9.28
C LEU A 108 0.72 -9.31 -9.03
N LEU A 109 1.08 -9.89 -7.88
CA LEU A 109 2.50 -10.18 -7.57
C LEU A 109 3.07 -11.26 -8.48
N VAL A 110 2.27 -12.29 -8.80
CA VAL A 110 2.65 -13.35 -9.76
C VAL A 110 2.84 -12.75 -11.15
N ALA A 111 1.88 -11.95 -11.64
CA ALA A 111 1.99 -11.29 -12.94
C ALA A 111 3.23 -10.39 -13.05
N VAL A 112 3.57 -9.66 -11.98
CA VAL A 112 4.81 -8.84 -11.93
C VAL A 112 6.06 -9.73 -11.95
N GLY A 113 6.05 -10.85 -11.22
CA GLY A 113 7.12 -11.84 -11.22
C GLY A 113 7.39 -12.40 -12.61
N GLU A 114 6.36 -12.86 -13.30
CA GLU A 114 6.45 -13.41 -14.67
C GLU A 114 6.95 -12.37 -15.68
N LEU A 115 6.44 -11.14 -15.62
CA LEU A 115 6.92 -10.03 -16.47
C LEU A 115 8.40 -9.71 -16.22
N SER A 116 8.84 -9.76 -14.96
CA SER A 116 10.24 -9.50 -14.61
C SER A 116 11.19 -10.57 -15.16
N VAL A 117 10.78 -11.84 -15.15
CA VAL A 117 11.52 -12.95 -15.75
C VAL A 117 11.59 -12.79 -17.27
N LYS A 118 10.46 -12.51 -17.93
CA LYS A 118 10.40 -12.31 -19.38
C LYS A 118 11.27 -11.15 -19.84
N ARG A 119 11.28 -10.02 -19.12
CA ARG A 119 12.16 -8.87 -19.42
C ARG A 119 13.63 -9.19 -19.28
N LYS A 120 14.03 -10.00 -18.27
CA LYS A 120 15.43 -10.45 -18.11
C LYS A 120 15.87 -11.35 -19.25
N ILE A 121 15.01 -12.30 -19.67
CA ILE A 121 15.29 -13.19 -20.80
C ILE A 121 15.41 -12.38 -22.10
N HIS A 122 14.45 -11.49 -22.35
CA HIS A 122 14.47 -10.62 -23.54
C HIS A 122 15.70 -9.71 -23.56
N ARG A 123 16.06 -9.05 -22.45
CA ARG A 123 17.26 -8.19 -22.41
C ARG A 123 18.56 -8.96 -22.67
N ARG A 124 18.63 -10.24 -22.31
CA ARG A 124 19.79 -11.09 -22.55
C ARG A 124 19.92 -11.55 -24.01
N LEU A 125 18.79 -11.76 -24.70
CA LEU A 125 18.75 -12.23 -26.09
C LEU A 125 19.05 -11.14 -27.14
N TYR A 126 18.99 -9.86 -26.78
CA TYR A 126 19.16 -8.73 -27.70
C TYR A 126 20.32 -7.79 -27.31
N LEU A 127 21.21 -8.24 -26.43
CA LEU A 127 22.45 -7.54 -26.05
C LEU A 127 23.71 -8.41 -26.26
N GLU A 128 23.58 -9.50 -27.03
CA GLU A 128 24.69 -10.25 -27.64
C GLU A 128 24.69 -9.98 -29.15
#